data_AF-A0A4R1BHD2-F1
#
_entry.id   AF-A0A4R1BHD2-F1
#
_cell.length_a   1.000
_cell.length_b   1.000
_cell.length_c   1.000
_cell.angle_alpha   90.00
_cell.angle_beta   90.00
_cell.angle_gamma   90.00
#
_symmetry.space_group_name_H-M   'P 1'
#
loop_
_entity.id
_entity.type
_entity.pdbx_description
1 polymer ?
#
loop_
_entity_poly.entity_id
_entity_poly.type
_entity_poly.pdbx_seq_one_letter_code
_entity_poly.pdbx_strand_id
1 'polypeptide(L)'
;MNPSLFCKIIPTRKTLISQMGSRNLSWSELRGLHELFVAGETRLAILNSAYVKRLKTDRRLIDYKFGNRGVFVAKRGYSEFYEEVLMDDFIRYSDFFSRNGIENDGRRNYDEYDLNTLLFIERNQSELANSLTTIRQFSAIVFKGKGSKYLQEKRSLKKAVCKILGIEEFPDKDPKTHQWRLVVDCLNPEAVVLCENIAYLKSPDSARANNIEPWYVGGNNIAILEHIPPSKLALPLYYSCDWDLAGLQIYVRIKRLLREKGISIGLFFPYETSNRLSVNSPFHRSKWNSSIDFSGLPEDCFTARERSLIGELIRQGRWIEEEGLDLISNFVFNHNR
;
A
#
# COMPACT_ATOMS: atom_id res chain seq x y z
N MET A 1 -52.13 2.93 9.91
CA MET A 1 -51.22 3.27 11.01
C MET A 1 -49.82 2.87 10.60
N ASN A 2 -48.88 3.79 10.77
CA ASN A 2 -47.56 3.81 10.14
C ASN A 2 -46.50 3.17 11.07
N PRO A 3 -45.68 2.20 10.65
CA PRO A 3 -44.48 1.83 11.38
C PRO A 3 -43.24 2.31 10.62
N SER A 4 -43.01 3.62 10.65
CA SER A 4 -41.69 4.20 10.42
C SER A 4 -40.94 4.27 11.75
N LEU A 5 -40.18 3.23 12.09
CA LEU A 5 -39.25 3.27 13.20
C LEU A 5 -37.88 2.77 12.74
N PHE A 6 -37.10 3.71 12.21
CA PHE A 6 -35.67 3.86 12.45
C PHE A 6 -34.89 2.58 12.80
N CYS A 7 -34.53 1.82 11.77
CA CYS A 7 -33.29 1.06 11.83
C CYS A 7 -32.15 2.07 11.62
N LYS A 8 -31.61 2.62 12.70
CA LYS A 8 -30.32 3.34 12.64
C LYS A 8 -29.26 2.28 12.36
N ILE A 9 -28.92 2.13 11.08
CA ILE A 9 -27.75 1.39 10.63
C ILE A 9 -26.55 2.03 11.33
N ILE A 10 -26.01 1.35 12.36
CA ILE A 10 -24.72 1.70 12.94
C ILE A 10 -23.71 1.42 11.81
N PRO A 11 -23.00 2.44 11.28
CA PRO A 11 -22.03 2.20 10.23
C PRO A 11 -20.94 1.28 10.78
N THR A 12 -20.65 0.18 10.08
CA THR A 12 -19.50 -0.65 10.44
C THR A 12 -18.20 0.13 10.20
N ARG A 13 -17.10 -0.29 10.83
CA ARG A 13 -15.75 0.30 10.68
C ARG A 13 -15.36 0.55 9.21
N LYS A 14 -15.80 -0.30 8.27
CA LYS A 14 -15.61 -0.15 6.82
C LYS A 14 -16.32 1.09 6.23
N THR A 15 -17.51 1.43 6.71
CA THR A 15 -18.33 2.54 6.20
C THR A 15 -17.80 3.91 6.63
N LEU A 16 -17.16 4.01 7.80
CA LEU A 16 -16.50 5.23 8.26
C LEU A 16 -15.17 5.48 7.53
N ILE A 17 -14.41 4.42 7.23
CA ILE A 17 -13.15 4.49 6.47
C ILE A 17 -13.41 4.89 5.01
N SER A 18 -14.46 4.36 4.36
CA SER A 18 -14.75 4.65 2.95
C SER A 18 -15.23 6.09 2.69
N GLN A 19 -15.73 6.80 3.72
CA GLN A 19 -16.15 8.21 3.61
C GLN A 19 -15.03 9.22 3.90
N MET A 20 -13.87 8.75 4.36
CA MET A 20 -12.72 9.58 4.70
C MET A 20 -11.62 9.35 3.67
N GLY A 21 -11.57 10.17 2.61
CA GLY A 21 -10.38 10.23 1.76
C GLY A 21 -9.08 10.32 2.59
N SER A 22 -7.95 9.87 2.06
CA SER A 22 -6.72 9.55 2.81
C SER A 22 -6.44 10.48 4.00
N ARG A 23 -6.36 9.89 5.21
CA ARG A 23 -6.19 10.64 6.47
C ARG A 23 -4.86 11.41 6.49
N ASN A 24 -3.78 10.82 5.97
CA ASN A 24 -2.45 11.43 5.83
C ASN A 24 -2.02 12.17 7.10
N LEU A 25 -2.20 11.51 8.25
CA LEU A 25 -1.80 12.06 9.54
C LEU A 25 -0.28 11.91 9.72
N SER A 26 0.36 12.95 10.24
CA SER A 26 1.71 12.81 10.78
C SER A 26 1.70 12.19 12.18
N TRP A 27 2.82 11.59 12.58
CA TRP A 27 3.01 11.09 13.94
C TRP A 27 2.75 12.18 15.00
N SER A 28 3.23 13.40 14.74
CA SER A 28 3.00 14.57 15.60
C SER A 28 1.51 14.85 15.82
N GLU A 29 0.71 14.79 14.74
CA GLU A 29 -0.74 15.01 14.80
C GLU A 29 -1.44 13.87 15.53
N LEU A 30 -1.11 12.61 15.22
CA LEU A 30 -1.73 11.46 15.88
C LEU A 30 -1.42 11.44 17.38
N ARG A 31 -0.19 11.80 17.77
CA ARG A 31 0.20 11.95 19.17
C ARG A 31 -0.55 13.09 19.86
N GLY A 32 -0.71 14.24 19.20
CA GLY A 32 -1.49 15.34 19.77
C GLY A 32 -2.98 15.02 19.89
N LEU A 33 -3.53 14.24 18.96
CA LEU A 33 -4.89 13.71 19.09
C LEU A 33 -4.99 12.71 20.26
N HIS A 34 -3.99 11.86 20.46
CA HIS A 34 -3.96 10.99 21.65
C HIS A 34 -3.87 11.79 22.96
N GLU A 35 -3.03 12.82 23.02
CA GLU A 35 -2.93 13.70 24.19
C GLU A 35 -4.28 14.38 24.46
N LEU A 36 -4.96 14.83 23.41
CA LEU A 36 -6.31 15.39 23.51
C LEU A 36 -7.33 14.38 24.07
N PHE A 37 -7.20 13.10 23.74
CA PHE A 37 -8.05 12.02 24.25
C PHE A 37 -7.79 11.77 25.74
N VAL A 38 -6.52 11.66 26.15
CA VAL A 38 -6.13 11.33 27.52
C VAL A 38 -6.32 12.51 28.48
N ALA A 39 -5.87 13.71 28.08
CA ALA A 39 -5.81 14.89 28.94
C ALA A 39 -6.96 15.88 28.71
N GLY A 40 -7.75 15.70 27.65
CA GLY A 40 -8.80 16.63 27.24
C GLY A 40 -8.27 17.91 26.58
N GLU A 41 -6.96 18.14 26.58
CA GLU A 41 -6.30 19.27 25.89
C GLU A 41 -4.91 18.90 25.35
N THR A 42 -4.44 19.62 24.32
CA THR A 42 -3.06 19.51 23.82
C THR A 42 -2.53 20.86 23.37
N ARG A 43 -1.22 21.08 23.50
CA ARG A 43 -0.49 22.23 22.96
C ARG A 43 0.22 21.94 21.64
N LEU A 44 0.15 20.70 21.16
CA LEU A 44 0.78 20.31 19.90
C LEU A 44 0.06 20.98 18.72
N ALA A 45 0.85 21.40 17.73
CA ALA A 45 0.32 21.98 16.50
C ALA A 45 -0.25 20.86 15.63
N ILE A 46 -1.53 20.54 15.82
CA ILE A 46 -2.20 19.40 15.17
C ILE A 46 -3.00 19.76 13.90
N LEU A 47 -3.14 21.04 13.53
CA LEU A 47 -3.94 21.48 12.37
C LEU A 47 -3.16 21.50 11.04
N ASN A 48 -2.18 20.62 10.86
CA ASN A 48 -1.33 20.66 9.65
C ASN A 48 -2.05 20.01 8.46
N SER A 49 -2.66 18.85 8.69
CA SER A 49 -3.39 18.07 7.69
C SER A 49 -4.82 18.58 7.48
N ALA A 50 -5.34 18.35 6.27
CA ALA A 50 -6.74 18.59 5.96
C ALA A 50 -7.67 17.74 6.85
N TYR A 51 -7.23 16.57 7.26
CA TYR A 51 -7.99 15.67 8.11
C TYR A 51 -8.30 16.30 9.48
N VAL A 52 -7.29 16.77 10.20
CA VAL A 52 -7.51 17.37 11.53
C VAL A 52 -8.29 18.69 11.42
N LYS A 53 -8.10 19.45 10.34
CA LYS A 53 -8.93 20.64 10.04
C LYS A 53 -10.42 20.28 9.98
N ARG A 54 -10.78 19.18 9.30
CA ARG A 54 -12.18 18.71 9.23
C ARG A 54 -12.73 18.20 10.57
N LEU A 55 -11.88 17.65 11.44
CA LEU A 55 -12.30 17.30 12.82
C LEU A 55 -12.76 18.55 13.58
N LYS A 56 -12.12 19.70 13.32
CA LYS A 56 -12.49 20.99 13.90
C LYS A 56 -13.70 21.64 13.22
N THR A 57 -13.69 21.76 11.88
CA THR A 57 -14.68 22.57 11.15
C THR A 57 -15.99 21.82 10.92
N ASP A 58 -15.90 20.60 10.42
CA ASP A 58 -17.04 19.87 9.85
C ASP A 58 -17.67 18.98 10.92
N ARG A 59 -16.83 18.24 11.66
CA ARG A 59 -17.27 17.32 12.72
C ARG A 59 -17.40 18.01 14.07
N ARG A 60 -16.73 19.16 14.27
CA ARG A 60 -16.74 19.94 15.51
C ARG A 60 -16.37 19.13 16.76
N LEU A 61 -15.48 18.14 16.61
CA LEU A 61 -15.03 17.25 17.68
C LEU A 61 -13.88 17.86 18.50
N ILE A 62 -13.20 18.85 17.94
CA ILE A 62 -12.09 19.57 18.60
C ILE A 62 -12.27 21.07 18.38
N ASP A 63 -11.70 21.90 19.26
CA ASP A 63 -11.63 23.35 19.06
C ASP A 63 -10.48 23.97 19.84
N TYR A 64 -10.25 25.27 19.65
CA TYR A 64 -9.37 26.02 20.52
C TYR A 64 -9.98 26.20 21.90
N LYS A 65 -9.14 26.20 22.92
CA LYS A 65 -9.52 26.62 24.28
C LYS A 65 -9.97 28.07 24.24
N PHE A 66 -11.05 28.39 24.96
CA PHE A 66 -11.54 29.75 25.04
C PHE A 66 -10.43 30.69 25.57
N GLY A 67 -10.19 31.80 24.86
CA GLY A 67 -9.12 32.74 25.20
C GLY A 67 -7.69 32.28 24.88
N ASN A 68 -7.46 31.06 24.42
CA ASN A 68 -6.13 30.55 24.08
C ASN A 68 -6.11 29.71 22.80
N ARG A 69 -5.71 30.33 21.69
CA ARG A 69 -5.57 29.67 20.37
C ARG A 69 -4.35 28.75 20.24
N GLY A 70 -3.50 28.66 21.27
CA GLY A 70 -2.38 27.73 21.31
C GLY A 70 -2.70 26.38 21.95
N VAL A 71 -3.93 26.21 22.46
CA VAL A 71 -4.38 24.98 23.13
C VAL A 71 -5.62 24.45 22.42
N PHE A 72 -5.59 23.19 22.04
CA PHE A 72 -6.77 22.47 21.56
C PHE A 72 -7.46 21.76 22.71
N VAL A 73 -8.78 21.70 22.69
CA VAL A 73 -9.62 20.99 23.66
C VAL A 73 -10.57 20.03 22.96
N ALA A 74 -10.81 18.88 23.61
CA ALA A 74 -11.77 17.89 23.15
C ALA A 74 -13.21 18.44 23.33
N LYS A 75 -14.09 18.13 22.37
CA LYS A 75 -15.53 18.37 22.49
C LYS A 75 -16.29 17.06 22.66
N ARG A 76 -17.59 17.18 22.95
CA ARG A 76 -18.50 16.04 23.06
C ARG A 76 -18.42 15.15 21.81
N GLY A 77 -18.32 13.83 22.01
CA GLY A 77 -18.20 12.85 20.93
C GLY A 77 -16.77 12.58 20.46
N TYR A 78 -15.77 13.33 20.95
CA TYR A 78 -14.38 13.12 20.56
C TYR A 78 -13.81 11.81 21.09
N SER A 79 -14.11 11.46 22.34
CA SER A 79 -13.59 10.25 22.98
C SER A 79 -14.05 8.99 22.25
N GLU A 80 -15.34 8.87 21.98
CA GLU A 80 -15.92 7.75 21.25
C GLU A 80 -15.37 7.67 19.81
N PHE A 81 -15.24 8.83 19.14
CA PHE A 81 -14.60 8.90 17.83
C PHE A 81 -13.14 8.44 17.85
N TYR A 82 -12.36 8.88 18.85
CA TYR A 82 -10.95 8.55 18.95
C TYR A 82 -10.75 7.05 19.16
N GLU A 83 -11.50 6.45 20.07
CA GLU A 83 -11.51 5.01 20.35
C GLU A 83 -11.82 4.21 19.08
N GLU A 84 -12.86 4.59 18.35
CA GLU A 84 -13.30 3.84 17.16
C GLU A 84 -12.36 4.00 15.96
N VAL A 85 -11.75 5.19 15.78
CA VAL A 85 -11.10 5.57 14.52
C VAL A 85 -9.58 5.67 14.60
N LEU A 86 -9.00 6.02 15.75
CA LEU A 86 -7.60 6.42 15.87
C LEU A 86 -6.79 5.64 16.91
N MET A 87 -7.44 5.03 17.91
CA MET A 87 -6.78 4.32 19.01
C MET A 87 -5.86 3.20 18.51
N ASP A 88 -6.38 2.31 17.67
CA ASP A 88 -5.61 1.17 17.14
C ASP A 88 -4.36 1.63 16.38
N ASP A 89 -4.47 2.71 15.59
CA ASP A 89 -3.33 3.26 14.87
C ASP A 89 -2.28 3.84 15.81
N PHE A 90 -2.71 4.58 16.84
CA PHE A 90 -1.79 5.14 17.82
C PHE A 90 -1.04 4.05 18.58
N ILE A 91 -1.76 3.04 19.10
CA ILE A 91 -1.16 1.91 19.80
C ILE A 91 -0.16 1.20 18.89
N ARG A 92 -0.57 0.86 17.66
CA ARG A 92 0.27 0.18 16.67
C ARG A 92 1.59 0.91 16.42
N TYR A 93 1.55 2.22 16.17
CA TYR A 93 2.78 2.99 15.90
C TYR A 93 3.60 3.24 17.17
N SER A 94 2.97 3.46 18.32
CA SER A 94 3.66 3.67 19.60
C SER A 94 4.43 2.42 20.03
N ASP A 95 3.79 1.25 19.92
CA ASP A 95 4.41 -0.05 20.21
C ASP A 95 5.56 -0.32 19.24
N PHE A 96 5.37 -0.02 17.95
CA PHE A 96 6.43 -0.12 16.95
C PHE A 96 7.67 0.71 17.30
N PHE A 97 7.49 1.99 17.66
CA PHE A 97 8.61 2.83 18.06
C PHE A 97 9.32 2.29 19.30
N SER A 98 8.55 1.86 20.30
CA SER A 98 9.09 1.31 21.55
C SER A 98 9.90 0.05 21.32
N ARG A 99 9.36 -0.92 20.55
CA ARG A 99 10.03 -2.19 20.22
C ARG A 99 11.33 -1.99 19.43
N ASN A 100 11.38 -1.00 18.54
CA ASN A 100 12.56 -0.70 17.72
C ASN A 100 13.48 0.35 18.37
N GLY A 101 13.18 0.80 19.60
CA GLY A 101 13.91 1.87 20.28
C GLY A 101 14.00 3.17 19.47
N ILE A 102 13.06 3.43 18.58
CA ILE A 102 13.01 4.66 17.79
C ILE A 102 12.42 5.74 18.68
N GLU A 103 13.02 6.93 18.66
CA GLU A 103 12.52 8.06 19.44
C GLU A 103 11.08 8.40 19.04
N ASN A 104 10.19 8.29 20.02
CA ASN A 104 8.77 8.51 19.85
C ASN A 104 8.36 9.99 20.07
N ASP A 105 9.29 10.93 19.86
CA ASP A 105 9.01 12.34 20.11
C ASP A 105 8.09 12.92 19.02
N GLY A 106 7.14 13.78 19.41
CA GLY A 106 6.22 14.43 18.47
C GLY A 106 6.91 15.44 17.53
N ARG A 107 8.25 15.55 17.57
CA ARG A 107 9.05 16.42 16.71
C ARG A 107 9.47 15.70 15.42
N ARG A 108 9.33 14.38 15.36
CA ARG A 108 9.54 13.62 14.13
C ARG A 108 8.35 13.79 13.17
N ASN A 109 8.63 14.34 11.99
CA ASN A 109 7.65 14.53 10.92
C ASN A 109 7.53 13.27 10.05
N TYR A 110 7.23 12.13 10.66
CA TYR A 110 6.82 10.93 9.91
C TYR A 110 5.37 11.11 9.49
N ASP A 111 5.09 11.04 8.18
CA ASP A 111 3.72 10.94 7.69
C ASP A 111 3.23 9.47 7.77
N GLU A 112 1.93 9.25 7.60
CA GLU A 112 1.32 7.91 7.62
C GLU A 112 1.97 6.96 6.60
N TYR A 113 2.43 7.49 5.46
CA TYR A 113 3.18 6.72 4.47
C TYR A 113 4.55 6.26 5.00
N ASP A 114 5.30 7.17 5.63
CA ASP A 114 6.58 6.87 6.27
C ASP A 114 6.41 5.80 7.35
N LEU A 115 5.40 5.94 8.23
CA LEU A 115 5.11 4.98 9.31
C LEU A 115 4.78 3.58 8.77
N ASN A 116 3.86 3.49 7.81
CA ASN A 116 3.50 2.21 7.19
C ASN A 116 4.70 1.58 6.45
N THR A 117 5.56 2.41 5.85
CA THR A 117 6.79 1.95 5.20
C THR A 117 7.80 1.42 6.23
N LEU A 118 7.96 2.06 7.38
CA LEU A 118 8.83 1.58 8.46
C LEU A 118 8.34 0.24 9.04
N LEU A 119 7.03 0.10 9.29
CA LEU A 119 6.41 -1.18 9.68
C LEU A 119 6.62 -2.26 8.62
N PHE A 120 6.58 -1.90 7.33
CA PHE A 120 6.87 -2.82 6.25
C PHE A 120 8.34 -3.29 6.26
N ILE A 121 9.28 -2.37 6.50
CA ILE A 121 10.70 -2.70 6.60
C ILE A 121 10.96 -3.62 7.79
N GLU A 122 10.36 -3.37 8.95
CA GLU A 122 10.48 -4.23 10.13
C GLU A 122 10.06 -5.68 9.81
N ARG A 123 8.91 -5.85 9.17
CA ARG A 123 8.40 -7.19 8.80
C ARG A 123 9.30 -7.93 7.82
N ASN A 124 10.01 -7.22 6.95
CA ASN A 124 10.87 -7.79 5.92
C ASN A 124 12.36 -7.57 6.23
N GLN A 125 12.71 -7.35 7.49
CA GLN A 125 14.06 -6.94 7.90
C GLN A 125 15.13 -7.87 7.34
N SER A 126 15.01 -9.18 7.56
CA SER A 126 16.01 -10.17 7.13
C SER A 126 16.24 -10.15 5.63
N GLU A 127 15.16 -10.12 4.84
CA GLU A 127 15.23 -10.09 3.37
C GLU A 127 15.89 -8.79 2.87
N LEU A 128 15.49 -7.65 3.42
CA LEU A 128 16.00 -6.34 3.05
C LEU A 128 17.46 -6.15 3.47
N ALA A 129 17.86 -6.66 4.64
CA ALA A 129 19.23 -6.59 5.14
C ALA A 129 20.18 -7.50 4.35
N ASN A 130 19.74 -8.72 3.99
CA ASN A 130 20.56 -9.70 3.26
C ASN A 130 20.81 -9.30 1.79
N SER A 131 19.93 -8.48 1.21
CA SER A 131 20.02 -8.02 -0.17
C SER A 131 20.05 -6.49 -0.24
N LEU A 132 20.82 -5.85 0.64
CA LEU A 132 20.86 -4.39 0.78
C LEU A 132 21.42 -3.72 -0.48
N THR A 133 20.75 -2.67 -0.95
CA THR A 133 21.16 -1.87 -2.12
C THR A 133 21.69 -0.51 -1.72
N THR A 134 22.10 0.31 -2.70
CA THR A 134 22.41 1.71 -2.41
C THR A 134 21.18 2.43 -1.86
N ILE A 135 21.38 3.46 -1.03
CA ILE A 135 20.28 4.25 -0.44
C ILE A 135 19.31 4.80 -1.50
N ARG A 136 19.78 5.12 -2.71
CA ARG A 136 18.93 5.66 -3.79
C ARG A 136 18.01 4.60 -4.39
N GLN A 137 18.53 3.39 -4.60
CA GLN A 137 17.73 2.28 -5.11
C GLN A 137 16.75 1.80 -4.05
N PHE A 138 17.20 1.64 -2.81
CA PHE A 138 16.33 1.34 -1.68
C PHE A 138 15.21 2.37 -1.57
N SER A 139 15.53 3.67 -1.63
CA SER A 139 14.53 4.75 -1.59
C SER A 139 13.57 4.67 -2.78
N ALA A 140 14.06 4.41 -4.00
CA ALA A 140 13.21 4.35 -5.18
C ALA A 140 12.18 3.20 -5.13
N ILE A 141 12.58 2.06 -4.57
CA ILE A 141 11.74 0.86 -4.50
C ILE A 141 10.84 0.94 -3.26
N VAL A 142 11.43 1.08 -2.07
CA VAL A 142 10.72 0.98 -0.79
C VAL A 142 9.89 2.24 -0.51
N PHE A 143 10.32 3.41 -0.98
CA PHE A 143 9.57 4.67 -0.90
C PHE A 143 9.03 5.10 -2.28
N LYS A 144 8.49 4.14 -3.05
CA LYS A 144 7.89 4.35 -4.39
C LYS A 144 6.99 5.59 -4.41
N GLY A 145 7.17 6.44 -5.41
CA GLY A 145 6.43 7.69 -5.60
C GLY A 145 6.99 8.92 -4.86
N LYS A 146 7.93 8.75 -3.91
CA LYS A 146 8.58 9.88 -3.19
C LYS A 146 9.92 10.31 -3.83
N GLY A 147 10.45 9.51 -4.76
CA GLY A 147 11.70 9.76 -5.48
C GLY A 147 12.92 9.11 -4.83
N SER A 148 13.97 8.89 -5.63
CA SER A 148 15.18 8.17 -5.21
C SER A 148 16.06 8.91 -4.20
N LYS A 149 15.88 10.23 -4.04
CA LYS A 149 16.61 11.05 -3.05
C LYS A 149 15.87 11.19 -1.72
N TYR A 150 14.61 10.75 -1.64
CA TYR A 150 13.75 10.98 -0.49
C TYR A 150 14.37 10.55 0.84
N LEU A 151 14.88 9.32 0.90
CA LEU A 151 15.51 8.80 2.11
C LEU A 151 16.84 9.50 2.44
N GLN A 152 17.58 9.97 1.43
CA GLN A 152 18.83 10.71 1.63
C GLN A 152 18.58 12.07 2.32
N GLU A 153 17.49 12.74 1.94
CA GLU A 153 17.13 14.07 2.43
C GLU A 153 16.50 14.02 3.83
N LYS A 154 15.75 12.95 4.14
CA LYS A 154 15.11 12.76 5.45
C LYS A 154 16.02 12.07 6.47
N ARG A 155 16.90 12.84 7.13
CA ARG A 155 17.87 12.32 8.12
C ARG A 155 17.26 11.45 9.23
N SER A 156 16.11 11.86 9.80
CA SER A 156 15.44 11.08 10.87
C SER A 156 14.88 9.76 10.35
N LEU A 157 14.39 9.74 9.11
CA LEU A 157 13.87 8.55 8.45
C LEU A 157 15.01 7.60 8.06
N LYS A 158 16.11 8.12 7.50
CA LYS A 158 17.33 7.33 7.26
C LYS A 158 17.78 6.63 8.54
N LYS A 159 17.90 7.36 9.66
CA LYS A 159 18.31 6.79 10.95
C LYS A 159 17.37 5.68 11.43
N ALA A 160 16.05 5.87 11.30
CA ALA A 160 15.08 4.85 11.66
C ALA A 160 15.22 3.60 10.78
N VAL A 161 15.36 3.76 9.47
CA VAL A 161 15.57 2.63 8.54
C VAL A 161 16.85 1.87 8.86
N CYS A 162 17.98 2.56 9.05
CA CYS A 162 19.24 1.94 9.46
C CYS A 162 19.09 1.13 10.75
N LYS A 163 18.40 1.71 11.75
CA LYS A 163 18.16 1.05 13.03
C LYS A 163 17.31 -0.21 12.89
N ILE A 164 16.23 -0.16 12.13
CA ILE A 164 15.35 -1.32 11.89
C ILE A 164 16.12 -2.41 11.13
N LEU A 165 16.91 -2.05 10.12
CA LEU A 165 17.70 -3.00 9.35
C LEU A 165 18.91 -3.54 10.12
N GLY A 166 19.29 -2.95 11.25
CA GLY A 166 20.48 -3.33 11.99
C GLY A 166 21.78 -2.99 11.26
N ILE A 167 21.78 -1.93 10.44
CA ILE A 167 22.94 -1.48 9.66
C ILE A 167 23.40 -0.11 10.13
N GLU A 168 24.70 0.18 10.02
CA GLU A 168 25.22 1.51 10.29
C GLU A 168 24.91 2.45 9.11
N GLU A 169 25.29 2.05 7.89
CA GLU A 169 25.09 2.81 6.66
C GLU A 169 24.72 1.90 5.47
N PHE A 170 24.15 2.52 4.44
CA PHE A 170 23.90 1.85 3.16
C PHE A 170 25.20 1.71 2.36
N PRO A 171 25.34 0.66 1.54
CA PRO A 171 26.51 0.49 0.68
C PRO A 171 26.61 1.59 -0.39
N ASP A 172 27.84 1.97 -0.73
CA ASP A 172 28.12 2.96 -1.78
C ASP A 172 27.91 2.42 -3.20
N LYS A 173 28.07 1.10 -3.37
CA LYS A 173 27.92 0.40 -4.65
C LYS A 173 26.86 -0.67 -4.56
N ASP A 174 26.10 -0.81 -5.62
CA ASP A 174 25.02 -1.77 -5.72
C ASP A 174 25.58 -3.19 -5.90
N PRO A 175 25.19 -4.16 -5.05
CA PRO A 175 25.37 -5.56 -5.41
C PRO A 175 24.54 -5.84 -6.66
N LYS A 176 25.16 -6.42 -7.70
CA LYS A 176 24.60 -6.56 -9.07
C LYS A 176 23.34 -7.46 -9.19
N THR A 177 22.75 -7.87 -8.07
CA THR A 177 21.60 -8.78 -8.03
C THR A 177 20.57 -8.28 -7.03
N HIS A 178 19.58 -7.53 -7.52
CA HIS A 178 18.34 -7.28 -6.79
C HIS A 178 17.52 -8.56 -6.81
N GLN A 179 17.25 -9.19 -5.67
CA GLN A 179 16.41 -10.40 -5.62
C GLN A 179 15.55 -10.40 -4.36
N TRP A 180 14.84 -9.30 -4.07
CA TRP A 180 13.90 -9.29 -2.95
C TRP A 180 12.63 -10.04 -3.30
N ARG A 181 12.27 -11.02 -2.47
CA ARG A 181 10.89 -11.48 -2.35
C ARG A 181 10.32 -10.98 -1.03
N LEU A 182 9.65 -9.83 -1.08
CA LEU A 182 9.04 -9.25 0.11
C LEU A 182 7.64 -9.83 0.25
N VAL A 183 7.27 -10.24 1.45
CA VAL A 183 6.04 -10.99 1.71
C VAL A 183 5.28 -10.33 2.86
N VAL A 184 3.96 -10.42 2.80
CA VAL A 184 3.09 -10.17 3.95
C VAL A 184 2.48 -11.49 4.38
N ASP A 185 3.10 -12.14 5.37
CA ASP A 185 2.63 -13.44 5.85
C ASP A 185 1.18 -13.36 6.34
N CYS A 186 0.41 -14.38 5.99
CA CYS A 186 -0.97 -14.59 6.43
C CYS A 186 -1.06 -15.95 7.15
N LEU A 187 -1.85 -16.02 8.24
CA LEU A 187 -1.96 -17.26 9.02
C LEU A 187 -2.68 -18.37 8.24
N ASN A 188 -3.71 -18.01 7.48
CA ASN A 188 -4.54 -18.94 6.70
C ASN A 188 -4.80 -18.37 5.30
N PRO A 189 -3.80 -18.31 4.41
CA PRO A 189 -3.98 -17.73 3.08
C PRO A 189 -4.83 -18.63 2.17
N GLU A 190 -5.79 -18.02 1.49
CA GLU A 190 -6.59 -18.64 0.42
C GLU A 190 -5.92 -18.48 -0.95
N ALA A 191 -5.09 -17.44 -1.13
CA ALA A 191 -4.37 -17.18 -2.36
C ALA A 191 -3.12 -16.33 -2.15
N VAL A 192 -2.21 -16.38 -3.12
CA VAL A 192 -1.05 -15.49 -3.23
C VAL A 192 -1.26 -14.52 -4.39
N VAL A 193 -1.02 -13.24 -4.14
CA VAL A 193 -1.04 -12.21 -5.19
C VAL A 193 0.38 -11.70 -5.39
N LEU A 194 0.96 -12.02 -6.54
CA LEU A 194 2.23 -11.49 -6.99
C LEU A 194 2.01 -10.04 -7.46
N CYS A 195 2.65 -9.08 -6.79
CA CYS A 195 2.51 -7.65 -7.06
C CYS A 195 3.79 -7.10 -7.70
N GLU A 196 3.62 -6.32 -8.78
CA GLU A 196 4.69 -5.49 -9.30
C GLU A 196 4.95 -4.29 -8.37
N ASN A 197 3.91 -3.77 -7.71
CA ASN A 197 4.01 -2.66 -6.78
C ASN A 197 4.06 -3.09 -5.31
N ILE A 198 5.02 -2.54 -4.58
CA ILE A 198 5.20 -2.75 -3.13
C ILE A 198 4.07 -2.11 -2.30
N ALA A 199 3.26 -1.21 -2.87
CA ALA A 199 2.21 -0.48 -2.17
C ALA A 199 1.21 -1.41 -1.46
N TYR A 200 0.81 -2.50 -2.11
CA TYR A 200 -0.11 -3.48 -1.51
C TYR A 200 0.43 -4.11 -0.23
N LEU A 201 1.75 -4.29 -0.12
CA LEU A 201 2.38 -4.92 1.04
C LEU A 201 2.45 -3.98 2.27
N LYS A 202 2.24 -2.68 2.06
CA LYS A 202 2.26 -1.67 3.14
C LYS A 202 0.97 -1.63 3.96
N SER A 203 -0.10 -2.26 3.47
CA SER A 203 -1.40 -2.36 4.16
C SER A 203 -1.73 -3.83 4.49
N PRO A 204 -1.01 -4.47 5.43
CA PRO A 204 -1.15 -5.90 5.68
C PRO A 204 -2.49 -6.30 6.27
N ASP A 205 -3.11 -5.43 7.06
CA ASP A 205 -4.30 -5.79 7.84
C ASP A 205 -5.49 -6.07 6.91
N SER A 206 -5.63 -5.30 5.82
CA SER A 206 -6.67 -5.56 4.81
C SER A 206 -6.43 -6.86 4.06
N ALA A 207 -5.19 -7.16 3.67
CA ALA A 207 -4.84 -8.41 3.00
C ALA A 207 -5.13 -9.63 3.90
N ARG A 208 -4.66 -9.58 5.16
CA ARG A 208 -4.86 -10.65 6.16
C ARG A 208 -6.34 -10.88 6.49
N ALA A 209 -7.12 -9.81 6.63
CA ALA A 209 -8.56 -9.91 6.90
C ALA A 209 -9.36 -10.55 5.75
N ASN A 210 -8.75 -10.70 4.57
CA ASN A 210 -9.36 -11.36 3.41
C ASN A 210 -8.54 -12.60 2.97
N ASN A 211 -7.70 -13.15 3.85
CA ASN A 211 -6.90 -14.35 3.60
C ASN A 211 -6.00 -14.26 2.35
N ILE A 212 -5.48 -13.07 2.04
CA ILE A 212 -4.59 -12.84 0.90
C ILE A 212 -3.14 -12.79 1.40
N GLU A 213 -2.22 -13.40 0.66
CA GLU A 213 -0.77 -13.26 0.85
C GLU A 213 -0.12 -12.47 -0.31
N PRO A 214 0.03 -11.14 -0.19
CA PRO A 214 0.71 -10.32 -1.19
C PRO A 214 2.23 -10.56 -1.20
N TRP A 215 2.78 -10.82 -2.38
CA TRP A 215 4.20 -11.01 -2.62
C TRP A 215 4.71 -9.97 -3.60
N TYR A 216 5.67 -9.16 -3.19
CA TYR A 216 6.40 -8.29 -4.10
C TYR A 216 7.49 -9.10 -4.78
N VAL A 217 7.36 -9.25 -6.10
CA VAL A 217 8.34 -9.92 -6.96
C VAL A 217 9.01 -8.96 -7.95
N GLY A 218 8.66 -7.67 -7.86
CA GLY A 218 9.10 -6.62 -8.77
C GLY A 218 8.54 -6.80 -10.18
N GLY A 219 8.89 -5.87 -11.09
CA GLY A 219 8.47 -5.93 -12.49
C GLY A 219 9.27 -6.97 -13.27
N ASN A 220 10.31 -6.53 -13.98
CA ASN A 220 11.07 -7.41 -14.90
C ASN A 220 11.87 -8.54 -14.24
N ASN A 221 12.02 -8.54 -12.91
CA ASN A 221 12.89 -9.44 -12.17
C ASN A 221 12.20 -10.74 -11.75
N ILE A 222 11.70 -11.47 -12.74
CA ILE A 222 10.95 -12.72 -12.52
C ILE A 222 11.83 -13.91 -12.09
N ALA A 223 13.16 -13.78 -12.17
CA ALA A 223 14.12 -14.85 -11.86
C ALA A 223 13.99 -15.34 -10.41
N ILE A 224 13.51 -14.49 -9.49
CA ILE A 224 13.25 -14.89 -8.10
C ILE A 224 12.27 -16.07 -8.01
N LEU A 225 11.31 -16.17 -8.95
CA LEU A 225 10.33 -17.25 -8.99
C LEU A 225 10.94 -18.61 -9.36
N GLU A 226 12.11 -18.64 -10.00
CA GLU A 226 12.84 -19.87 -10.31
C GLU A 226 13.29 -20.59 -9.03
N HIS A 227 13.66 -19.82 -8.01
CA HIS A 227 14.20 -20.32 -6.75
C HIS A 227 13.13 -20.64 -5.71
N ILE A 228 11.85 -20.36 -5.99
CA ILE A 228 10.76 -20.67 -5.07
C ILE A 228 10.35 -22.15 -5.22
N PRO A 229 10.33 -22.91 -4.11
CA PRO A 229 9.90 -24.31 -4.15
C PRO A 229 8.40 -24.40 -4.48
N PRO A 230 7.96 -25.42 -5.27
CA PRO A 230 6.55 -25.58 -5.64
C PRO A 230 5.58 -25.65 -4.45
N SER A 231 6.02 -26.17 -3.31
CA SER A 231 5.21 -26.22 -2.08
C SER A 231 4.76 -24.85 -1.59
N LYS A 232 5.54 -23.79 -1.84
CA LYS A 232 5.19 -22.40 -1.52
C LYS A 232 4.29 -21.75 -2.56
N LEU A 233 4.08 -22.41 -3.71
CA LEU A 233 3.28 -21.94 -4.85
C LEU A 233 2.03 -22.81 -5.04
N ALA A 234 1.66 -23.58 -4.01
CA ALA A 234 0.55 -24.53 -4.07
C ALA A 234 -0.84 -23.85 -3.98
N LEU A 235 -0.89 -22.63 -3.45
CA LEU A 235 -2.12 -21.84 -3.38
C LEU A 235 -2.45 -21.23 -4.74
N PRO A 236 -3.73 -20.90 -5.00
CA PRO A 236 -4.12 -20.07 -6.13
C PRO A 236 -3.23 -18.82 -6.27
N LEU A 237 -2.64 -18.66 -7.45
CA LEU A 237 -1.73 -17.56 -7.77
C LEU A 237 -2.40 -16.56 -8.71
N TYR A 238 -2.26 -15.28 -8.40
CA TYR A 238 -2.63 -14.18 -9.28
C TYR A 238 -1.46 -13.22 -9.48
N TYR A 239 -1.34 -12.64 -10.67
CA TYR A 239 -0.37 -11.57 -10.94
C TYR A 239 -1.08 -10.23 -11.13
N SER A 240 -0.74 -9.26 -10.28
CA SER A 240 -1.20 -7.88 -10.32
C SER A 240 -0.14 -6.98 -10.96
N CYS A 241 -0.53 -6.26 -12.00
CA CYS A 241 0.34 -5.33 -12.74
C CYS A 241 -0.47 -4.23 -13.42
N ASP A 242 0.25 -3.27 -14.00
CA ASP A 242 -0.31 -2.33 -14.96
C ASP A 242 -0.88 -3.09 -16.16
N TRP A 243 -2.09 -2.73 -16.58
CA TRP A 243 -2.71 -3.21 -17.82
C TRP A 243 -2.21 -2.37 -19.00
N ASP A 244 -0.90 -2.39 -19.18
CA ASP A 244 -0.17 -1.82 -20.31
C ASP A 244 0.63 -2.93 -21.04
N LEU A 245 1.35 -2.59 -22.11
CA LEU A 245 2.10 -3.60 -22.86
C LEU A 245 3.20 -4.28 -22.02
N ALA A 246 3.91 -3.53 -21.18
CA ALA A 246 5.05 -4.00 -20.41
C ALA A 246 4.60 -4.91 -19.25
N GLY A 247 3.57 -4.51 -18.50
CA GLY A 247 2.99 -5.33 -17.43
C GLY A 247 2.46 -6.66 -17.96
N LEU A 248 1.75 -6.64 -19.10
CA LEU A 248 1.23 -7.86 -19.73
C LEU A 248 2.34 -8.76 -20.30
N GLN A 249 3.43 -8.18 -20.80
CA GLN A 249 4.61 -8.96 -21.21
C GLN A 249 5.29 -9.66 -20.02
N ILE A 250 5.35 -9.00 -18.86
CA ILE A 250 5.86 -9.63 -17.63
C ILE A 250 4.95 -10.79 -17.22
N TYR A 251 3.64 -10.60 -17.20
CA TYR A 251 2.67 -11.67 -16.91
C TYR A 251 2.89 -12.89 -17.81
N VAL A 252 3.02 -12.69 -19.14
CA VAL A 252 3.28 -13.77 -20.10
C VAL A 252 4.53 -14.55 -19.74
N ARG A 253 5.62 -13.86 -19.37
CA ARG A 253 6.87 -14.50 -18.96
C ARG A 253 6.70 -15.31 -17.67
N ILE A 254 6.02 -14.75 -16.66
CA ILE A 254 5.72 -15.43 -15.39
C ILE A 254 4.88 -16.68 -15.65
N LYS A 255 3.81 -16.57 -16.45
CA LYS A 255 2.92 -17.68 -16.77
C LYS A 255 3.66 -18.83 -17.44
N ARG A 256 4.55 -18.52 -18.39
CA ARG A 256 5.39 -19.54 -19.06
C ARG A 256 6.35 -20.20 -18.08
N LEU A 257 7.03 -19.42 -17.24
CA LEU A 257 7.96 -19.91 -16.23
C LEU A 257 7.27 -20.84 -15.21
N LEU A 258 6.10 -20.45 -14.69
CA LEU A 258 5.37 -21.26 -13.72
C LEU A 258 4.77 -22.52 -14.36
N ARG A 259 4.36 -22.45 -15.63
CA ARG A 259 3.88 -23.61 -16.38
C ARG A 259 4.95 -24.71 -16.51
N GLU A 260 6.23 -24.36 -16.64
CA GLU A 260 7.33 -25.33 -16.63
C GLU A 260 7.45 -26.07 -15.29
N LYS A 261 7.01 -25.46 -14.19
CA LYS A 261 6.92 -26.06 -12.85
C LYS A 261 5.58 -26.78 -12.60
N GLY A 262 4.70 -26.86 -13.61
CA GLY A 262 3.35 -27.42 -13.46
C GLY A 262 2.38 -26.54 -12.66
N ILE A 263 2.68 -25.25 -12.53
CA ILE A 263 1.92 -24.31 -11.71
C ILE A 263 1.13 -23.37 -12.63
N SER A 264 -0.15 -23.16 -12.29
CA SER A 264 -1.02 -22.21 -12.98
C SER A 264 -1.03 -20.85 -12.27
N ILE A 265 -1.14 -19.77 -13.03
CA ILE A 265 -1.31 -18.41 -12.53
C ILE A 265 -2.36 -17.67 -13.35
N GLY A 266 -3.22 -16.92 -12.68
CA GLY A 266 -4.19 -16.02 -13.29
C GLY A 266 -3.66 -14.58 -13.41
N LEU A 267 -4.10 -13.85 -14.42
CA LEU A 267 -3.93 -12.39 -14.46
C LEU A 267 -5.00 -11.76 -13.56
N PHE A 268 -4.62 -10.81 -12.72
CA PHE A 268 -5.55 -10.17 -11.81
C PHE A 268 -6.44 -9.18 -12.58
N PHE A 269 -7.67 -9.63 -12.90
CA PHE A 269 -8.59 -8.87 -13.72
C PHE A 269 -9.16 -7.67 -12.94
N PRO A 270 -9.13 -6.44 -13.48
CA PRO A 270 -9.63 -5.26 -12.80
C PRO A 270 -11.15 -5.34 -12.67
N TYR A 271 -11.64 -5.27 -11.43
CA TYR A 271 -13.06 -5.19 -11.10
C TYR A 271 -13.68 -3.95 -11.76
N GLU A 272 -13.01 -2.80 -11.60
CA GLU A 272 -13.39 -1.53 -12.22
C GLU A 272 -12.51 -1.26 -13.44
N THR A 273 -13.13 -1.11 -14.62
CA THR A 273 -12.40 -0.89 -15.88
C THR A 273 -12.55 0.52 -16.43
N SER A 274 -13.34 1.39 -15.78
CA SER A 274 -13.58 2.76 -16.24
C SER A 274 -12.39 3.70 -16.01
N ASN A 275 -11.53 3.42 -15.02
CA ASN A 275 -10.37 4.26 -14.70
C ASN A 275 -9.20 4.00 -15.66
N ARG A 276 -9.36 4.45 -16.91
CA ARG A 276 -8.39 4.24 -17.99
C ARG A 276 -7.62 5.52 -18.24
N LEU A 277 -6.30 5.40 -18.27
CA LEU A 277 -5.38 6.49 -18.57
C LEU A 277 -4.98 6.44 -20.04
N SER A 278 -4.70 7.60 -20.63
CA SER A 278 -4.11 7.66 -21.98
C SER A 278 -2.66 7.16 -21.93
N VAL A 279 -2.19 6.48 -22.99
CA VAL A 279 -0.76 6.14 -23.15
C VAL A 279 0.15 7.38 -23.22
N ASN A 280 -0.42 8.57 -23.42
CA ASN A 280 0.30 9.84 -23.40
C ASN A 280 0.29 10.52 -22.01
N SER A 281 -0.19 9.83 -20.96
CA SER A 281 -0.17 10.37 -19.60
C SER A 281 1.28 10.64 -19.13
N PRO A 282 1.50 11.70 -18.33
CA PRO A 282 2.82 11.98 -17.77
C PRO A 282 3.40 10.77 -17.05
N PHE A 283 4.71 10.58 -17.17
CA PHE A 283 5.48 9.50 -16.51
C PHE A 283 5.17 8.06 -16.96
N HIS A 284 4.27 7.87 -17.92
CA HIS A 284 4.06 6.57 -18.58
C HIS A 284 4.96 6.42 -19.82
N ARG A 285 5.53 5.23 -20.01
CA ARG A 285 6.48 4.95 -21.11
C ARG A 285 6.08 3.77 -21.98
N SER A 286 5.17 2.93 -21.50
CA SER A 286 4.66 1.79 -22.24
C SER A 286 3.75 2.29 -23.36
N LYS A 287 3.86 1.70 -24.55
CA LYS A 287 3.02 2.05 -25.69
C LYS A 287 2.57 0.79 -26.38
N TRP A 288 1.29 0.73 -26.71
CA TRP A 288 0.77 -0.30 -27.61
C TRP A 288 1.43 -0.19 -28.98
N ASN A 289 1.65 -1.33 -29.61
CA ASN A 289 2.15 -1.37 -30.97
C ASN A 289 1.00 -1.66 -31.93
N SER A 290 0.42 -0.60 -32.51
CA SER A 290 -0.71 -0.72 -33.42
C SER A 290 -0.37 -1.31 -34.79
N SER A 291 0.91 -1.52 -35.11
CA SER A 291 1.32 -2.15 -36.38
C SER A 291 1.39 -3.69 -36.29
N ILE A 292 1.25 -4.26 -35.10
CA ILE A 292 1.29 -5.71 -34.86
C ILE A 292 -0.03 -6.12 -34.22
N ASP A 293 -0.59 -7.24 -34.69
CA ASP A 293 -1.81 -7.77 -34.10
C ASP A 293 -1.64 -8.04 -32.61
N PHE A 294 -2.65 -7.66 -31.84
CA PHE A 294 -2.65 -7.71 -30.37
C PHE A 294 -1.39 -7.11 -29.71
N SER A 295 -0.74 -6.14 -30.37
CA SER A 295 0.56 -5.56 -29.96
C SER A 295 1.69 -6.58 -29.77
N GLY A 296 1.60 -7.75 -30.41
CA GLY A 296 2.58 -8.85 -30.29
C GLY A 296 2.46 -9.67 -29.01
N LEU A 297 1.39 -9.49 -28.23
CA LEU A 297 1.10 -10.33 -27.07
C LEU A 297 0.61 -11.72 -27.53
N PRO A 298 1.04 -12.82 -26.89
CA PRO A 298 0.58 -14.16 -27.24
C PRO A 298 -0.83 -14.41 -26.67
N GLU A 299 -1.85 -14.43 -27.52
CA GLU A 299 -3.25 -14.58 -27.13
C GLU A 299 -3.55 -15.82 -26.28
N ASP A 300 -2.83 -16.92 -26.49
CA ASP A 300 -3.01 -18.18 -25.75
C ASP A 300 -2.69 -18.05 -24.25
N CYS A 301 -1.98 -16.98 -23.86
CA CYS A 301 -1.70 -16.68 -22.47
C CYS A 301 -2.88 -16.00 -21.76
N PHE A 302 -3.95 -15.62 -22.47
CA PHE A 302 -5.03 -14.80 -21.94
C PHE A 302 -6.41 -15.47 -22.09
N THR A 303 -7.28 -15.26 -21.09
CA THR A 303 -8.68 -15.70 -21.19
C THR A 303 -9.45 -14.86 -22.22
N ALA A 304 -10.62 -15.34 -22.67
CA ALA A 304 -11.46 -14.59 -23.62
C ALA A 304 -11.81 -13.19 -23.12
N ARG A 305 -12.04 -13.05 -21.81
CA ARG A 305 -12.36 -11.76 -21.18
C ARG A 305 -11.14 -10.84 -21.12
N GLU A 306 -9.97 -11.36 -20.75
CA GLU A 306 -8.71 -10.62 -20.77
C GLU A 306 -8.42 -10.10 -22.19
N ARG A 307 -8.55 -10.96 -23.21
CA ARG A 307 -8.37 -10.56 -24.60
C ARG A 307 -9.30 -9.44 -25.03
N SER A 308 -10.57 -9.51 -24.64
CA SER A 308 -11.53 -8.45 -24.92
C SER A 308 -11.12 -7.11 -24.32
N LEU A 309 -10.65 -7.09 -23.06
CA LEU A 309 -10.22 -5.85 -22.40
C LEU A 309 -8.92 -5.31 -23.01
N ILE A 310 -7.92 -6.18 -23.24
CA ILE A 310 -6.65 -5.79 -23.86
C ILE A 310 -6.88 -5.20 -25.25
N GLY A 311 -7.70 -5.84 -26.07
CA GLY A 311 -8.06 -5.33 -27.40
C GLY A 311 -8.74 -3.97 -27.34
N GLU A 312 -9.58 -3.73 -26.34
CA GLU A 312 -10.19 -2.41 -26.11
C GLU A 312 -9.16 -1.34 -25.72
N LEU A 313 -8.24 -1.67 -24.82
CA LEU A 313 -7.17 -0.79 -24.36
C LEU A 313 -6.22 -0.40 -25.51
N ILE A 314 -5.81 -1.38 -26.33
CA ILE A 314 -5.00 -1.16 -27.53
C ILE A 314 -5.72 -0.20 -28.49
N ARG A 315 -6.97 -0.50 -28.85
CA ARG A 315 -7.76 0.29 -29.79
C ARG A 315 -7.97 1.74 -29.34
N GLN A 316 -8.13 1.95 -28.03
CA GLN A 316 -8.36 3.28 -27.45
C GLN A 316 -7.06 4.02 -27.12
N GLY A 317 -5.89 3.38 -27.23
CA GLY A 317 -4.64 3.97 -26.77
C GLY A 317 -4.66 4.26 -25.27
N ARG A 318 -5.16 3.32 -24.47
CA ARG A 318 -5.37 3.47 -23.03
C ARG A 318 -4.76 2.32 -22.23
N TRP A 319 -4.54 2.54 -20.94
CA TRP A 319 -4.05 1.54 -20.00
C TRP A 319 -4.75 1.72 -18.64
N ILE A 320 -4.60 0.75 -17.73
CA ILE A 320 -5.10 0.83 -16.36
C ILE A 320 -3.91 0.66 -15.42
N GLU A 321 -3.75 1.59 -14.48
CA GLU A 321 -2.65 1.59 -13.51
C GLU A 321 -2.94 0.66 -12.34
N GLU A 322 -1.96 -0.13 -11.91
CA GLU A 322 -2.01 -1.04 -10.78
C GLU A 322 -2.35 -0.29 -9.49
N GLU A 323 -1.71 0.86 -9.25
CA GLU A 323 -1.96 1.75 -8.10
C GLU A 323 -3.42 2.20 -8.00
N GLY A 324 -4.14 2.23 -9.12
CA GLY A 324 -5.55 2.60 -9.18
C GLY A 324 -6.52 1.46 -8.83
N LEU A 325 -6.01 0.25 -8.63
CA LEU A 325 -6.81 -0.93 -8.36
C LEU A 325 -6.92 -1.20 -6.85
N ASP A 326 -8.12 -1.52 -6.37
CA ASP A 326 -8.32 -1.98 -5.00
C ASP A 326 -8.05 -3.48 -4.91
N LEU A 327 -7.02 -3.87 -4.15
CA LEU A 327 -6.60 -5.26 -3.98
C LEU A 327 -7.76 -6.17 -3.56
N ILE A 328 -8.59 -5.71 -2.60
CA ILE A 328 -9.64 -6.54 -2.00
C ILE A 328 -10.79 -6.76 -2.97
N SER A 329 -11.29 -5.66 -3.57
CA SER A 329 -12.37 -5.72 -4.55
C SER A 329 -11.99 -6.59 -5.76
N ASN A 330 -10.76 -6.43 -6.25
CA ASN A 330 -10.25 -7.29 -7.31
C ASN A 330 -10.11 -8.75 -6.86
N PHE A 331 -9.63 -9.01 -5.64
CA PHE A 331 -9.47 -10.36 -5.14
C PHE A 331 -10.81 -11.11 -5.10
N VAL A 332 -11.80 -10.51 -4.44
CA VAL A 332 -13.17 -11.05 -4.37
C VAL A 332 -13.73 -11.33 -5.77
N PHE A 333 -13.45 -10.46 -6.73
CA PHE A 333 -13.92 -10.57 -8.09
C PHE A 333 -13.27 -11.69 -8.91
N ASN A 334 -12.00 -11.97 -8.67
CA ASN A 334 -11.22 -12.98 -9.39
C ASN A 334 -11.27 -14.36 -8.70
N HIS A 335 -11.46 -14.41 -7.39
CA HIS A 335 -11.35 -15.64 -6.60
C HIS A 335 -12.69 -16.36 -6.40
N ASN A 336 -13.80 -15.64 -6.29
CA ASN A 336 -15.13 -16.23 -6.09
C ASN A 336 -15.84 -16.63 -7.40
N ARG A 337 -15.09 -16.95 -8.46
CA ARG A 337 -15.62 -17.25 -9.80
C ARG A 337 -15.28 -18.64 -10.26
#